data_AF-A0A2V7HD94-F1
#
_entry.id   AF-A0A2V7HD94-F1
#
_cell.length_a   1.000
_cell.length_b   1.000
_cell.length_c   1.000
_cell.angle_alpha   90.00
_cell.angle_beta   90.00
_cell.angle_gamma   90.00
#
_symmetry.space_group_name_H-M   'P 1'
#
loop_
_entity.id
_entity.type
_entity.pdbx_description
1 polymer ?
#
loop_
_entity_poly.entity_id
_entity_poly.type
_entity_poly.pdbx_seq_one_letter_code
_entity_poly.pdbx_strand_id
1 'polypeptide(L)'
;DLLQETLLAAWRGLEQFEGRASVRAWLYRIATNRSLDALRASRRRPEDPRVTKMPEPTCWTEPLWLEPYPDVLLDGIPDEAPGPDARYETKEAIALAFVVGLQHLPPQQRAVLVLRDVLGYRAAEAAEMLEVSEASVNSLLRRARAAFESRLPAAGRERAPLPNSKAERDVVARFAETVENGDVDGMVALLTEDAWLTMPPLPHAYQGPAVIGAFLRGAEQRRGVALRVVPTRANGQPAFGCYLPQQDTAIARAHALFVLTLAGEQISAITWFADSSIFPKFGLPRTLR
;
A
#
# COMPACT_ATOMS: atom_id res chain seq x y z
N ASP A 1 5.25 13.68 -11.05
CA ASP A 1 6.29 13.56 -9.99
C ASP A 1 7.42 12.68 -10.54
N LEU A 2 7.46 11.37 -10.27
CA LEU A 2 8.51 10.45 -10.76
C LEU A 2 8.46 10.15 -12.26
N LEU A 3 7.27 10.07 -12.86
CA LEU A 3 7.13 9.89 -14.31
C LEU A 3 7.77 11.06 -15.08
N GLN A 4 7.49 12.29 -14.64
CA GLN A 4 8.07 13.48 -15.24
C GLN A 4 9.59 13.51 -15.06
N GLU A 5 10.09 13.19 -13.86
CA GLU A 5 11.54 13.07 -13.64
C GLU A 5 12.19 12.01 -14.52
N THR A 6 11.52 10.87 -14.72
CA THR A 6 11.97 9.80 -15.61
C THR A 6 12.02 10.27 -17.06
N LEU A 7 10.97 10.92 -17.55
CA LEU A 7 10.91 11.46 -18.91
C LEU A 7 11.94 12.58 -19.13
N LEU A 8 12.15 13.45 -18.14
CA LEU A 8 13.19 14.48 -18.19
C LEU A 8 14.60 13.87 -18.19
N ALA A 9 14.83 12.85 -17.38
CA ALA A 9 16.11 12.13 -17.35
C ALA A 9 16.36 11.40 -18.67
N ALA A 10 15.32 10.78 -19.24
CA ALA A 10 15.37 10.17 -20.56
C ALA A 10 15.67 11.21 -21.64
N TRP A 11 14.95 12.34 -21.67
CA TRP A 11 15.20 13.40 -22.64
C TRP A 11 16.65 13.91 -22.61
N ARG A 12 17.19 14.16 -21.41
CA ARG A 12 18.59 14.59 -21.25
C ARG A 12 19.62 13.52 -21.62
N GLY A 13 19.28 12.25 -21.40
CA GLY A 13 20.14 11.11 -21.69
C GLY A 13 20.07 10.61 -23.14
N LEU A 14 19.12 11.12 -23.94
CA LEU A 14 18.81 10.59 -25.26
C LEU A 14 19.99 10.73 -26.24
N GLU A 15 20.73 11.83 -26.15
CA GLU A 15 21.92 12.06 -26.99
C GLU A 15 23.07 11.09 -26.66
N GLN A 16 23.12 10.56 -25.44
CA GLN A 16 24.14 9.58 -25.02
C GLN A 16 23.65 8.13 -25.15
N PHE A 17 22.48 7.90 -25.75
CA PHE A 17 21.95 6.56 -25.92
C PHE A 17 22.64 5.85 -27.10
N GLU A 18 23.55 4.93 -26.78
CA GLU A 18 24.38 4.23 -27.76
C GLU A 18 23.67 3.07 -28.51
N GLY A 19 22.36 2.89 -28.32
CA GLY A 19 21.58 1.86 -29.06
C GLY A 19 21.93 0.40 -28.73
N ARG A 20 22.73 0.13 -27.69
CA ARG A 20 23.14 -1.22 -27.27
C ARG A 20 22.00 -2.07 -26.67
N ALA A 21 20.93 -1.42 -26.25
CA ALA A 21 19.70 -2.04 -25.77
C ALA A 21 18.50 -1.46 -26.53
N SER A 22 17.30 -2.05 -26.39
CA SER A 22 16.10 -1.40 -26.92
C SER A 22 15.80 -0.10 -26.18
N VAL A 23 15.21 0.88 -26.86
CA VAL A 23 14.75 2.14 -26.23
C VAL A 23 13.81 1.85 -25.06
N ARG A 24 12.97 0.82 -25.19
CA ARG A 24 12.10 0.32 -24.10
C ARG A 24 12.91 -0.09 -22.88
N ALA A 25 13.90 -0.97 -23.05
CA ALA A 25 14.77 -1.42 -21.96
C ALA A 25 15.52 -0.25 -21.30
N TRP A 26 15.99 0.70 -22.11
CA TRP A 26 16.68 1.89 -21.62
C TRP A 26 15.76 2.79 -20.77
N LEU A 27 14.52 3.03 -21.20
CA LEU A 27 13.53 3.79 -20.43
C LEU A 27 13.17 3.09 -19.11
N TYR A 28 12.97 1.77 -19.12
CA TYR A 28 12.68 1.01 -17.90
C TYR A 28 13.84 1.02 -16.91
N ARG A 29 15.09 1.02 -17.38
CA ARG A 29 16.27 1.21 -16.52
C ARG A 29 16.21 2.54 -15.80
N ILE A 30 15.97 3.63 -16.53
CA ILE A 30 15.87 4.98 -15.94
C ILE A 30 14.72 5.02 -14.92
N ALA A 31 13.53 4.53 -15.30
CA ALA A 31 12.35 4.51 -14.43
C ALA A 31 12.59 3.72 -13.14
N THR A 32 13.22 2.53 -13.26
CA THR A 32 13.49 1.63 -12.13
C THR A 32 14.51 2.25 -11.18
N ASN A 33 15.62 2.78 -11.69
CA ASN A 33 16.66 3.40 -10.87
C ASN A 33 16.13 4.64 -10.15
N ARG A 34 15.36 5.49 -10.85
CA ARG A 34 14.71 6.67 -10.23
C ARG A 34 13.74 6.28 -9.13
N SER A 35 12.94 5.23 -9.37
CA SER A 35 12.03 4.70 -8.36
C SER A 35 12.79 4.16 -7.15
N LEU A 36 13.84 3.37 -7.36
CA LEU A 36 14.69 2.85 -6.27
C LEU A 36 15.38 3.97 -5.49
N ASP A 37 15.86 5.01 -6.16
CA ASP A 37 16.52 6.15 -5.53
C ASP A 37 15.55 7.00 -4.72
N ALA A 38 14.33 7.24 -5.22
CA ALA A 38 13.29 7.90 -4.45
C ALA A 38 12.92 7.11 -3.18
N LEU A 39 12.84 5.78 -3.29
CA LEU A 39 12.60 4.91 -2.13
C LEU A 39 13.76 4.93 -1.13
N ARG A 40 15.01 4.96 -1.61
CA ARG A 40 16.21 5.12 -0.78
C ARG A 40 16.28 6.49 -0.11
N ALA A 41 15.83 7.55 -0.78
CA ALA A 41 15.76 8.90 -0.20
C ALA A 41 14.70 8.97 0.90
N SER A 42 13.55 8.32 0.69
CA SER A 42 12.50 8.22 1.71
C SER A 42 12.95 7.49 2.97
N ARG A 43 13.91 6.53 2.89
CA ARG A 43 14.54 5.88 4.05
C ARG A 43 15.27 6.85 4.99
N ARG A 44 15.72 7.99 4.48
CA ARG A 44 16.56 8.96 5.23
C ARG A 44 15.76 10.13 5.79
N ARG A 45 14.42 10.10 5.68
CA ARG A 45 13.58 11.14 6.30
C ARG A 45 13.75 11.04 7.82
N PRO A 46 13.97 12.17 8.53
CA PRO A 46 14.03 12.17 9.98
C PRO A 46 12.76 11.53 10.55
N GLU A 47 12.91 10.79 11.66
CA GLU A 47 11.77 10.21 12.37
C GLU A 47 10.72 11.31 12.62
N ASP A 48 9.47 11.06 12.20
CA ASP A 48 8.37 11.96 12.55
C ASP A 48 8.32 12.03 14.09
N PRO A 49 8.24 13.21 14.71
CA PRO A 49 8.09 13.33 16.17
C PRO A 49 6.92 12.52 16.76
N ARG A 50 5.97 12.06 15.93
CA ARG A 50 4.91 11.11 16.28
C ARG A 50 5.41 9.70 16.63
N VAL A 51 6.60 9.31 16.19
CA VAL A 51 7.22 7.98 16.39
C VAL A 51 7.71 7.78 17.82
N THR A 52 8.26 8.82 18.46
CA THR A 52 8.86 8.73 19.81
C THR A 52 7.84 8.48 20.94
N LYS A 53 6.53 8.52 20.64
CA LYS A 53 5.45 8.33 21.62
C LYS A 53 4.58 7.10 21.35
N MET A 54 5.10 6.13 20.59
CA MET A 54 4.35 4.95 20.18
C MET A 54 4.69 3.73 21.06
N PRO A 55 3.73 2.83 21.36
CA PRO A 55 4.01 1.62 22.12
C PRO A 55 4.93 0.68 21.33
N GLU A 56 5.68 -0.16 22.04
CA GLU A 56 6.62 -1.12 21.43
C GLU A 56 5.90 -2.02 20.40
N PRO A 57 6.42 -2.15 19.17
CA PRO A 57 5.81 -2.96 18.13
C PRO A 57 5.99 -4.46 18.42
N THR A 58 5.02 -5.27 17.97
CA THR A 58 5.12 -6.75 18.02
C THR A 58 6.34 -7.23 17.23
N CYS A 59 6.59 -6.63 16.07
CA CYS A 59 7.81 -6.83 15.32
C CYS A 59 8.16 -5.61 14.47
N TRP A 60 9.44 -5.54 14.11
CA TRP A 60 9.95 -4.59 13.15
C TRP A 60 9.84 -5.22 11.77
N THR A 61 9.00 -4.65 10.90
CA THR A 61 8.87 -5.10 9.52
C THR A 61 9.76 -4.25 8.61
N GLU A 62 10.20 -4.83 7.48
CA GLU A 62 10.73 -3.99 6.41
C GLU A 62 9.63 -3.01 6.00
N PRO A 63 9.90 -1.69 5.96
CA PRO A 63 8.85 -0.72 5.70
C PRO A 63 8.11 -1.02 4.40
N LEU A 64 6.79 -0.90 4.43
CA LEU A 64 5.96 -0.89 3.24
C LEU A 64 6.32 0.37 2.42
N TRP A 65 6.94 0.17 1.26
CA TRP A 65 7.53 1.26 0.46
C TRP A 65 6.57 1.81 -0.61
N LEU A 66 5.36 1.26 -0.71
CA LEU A 66 4.35 1.71 -1.67
C LEU A 66 3.46 2.73 -0.96
N GLU A 67 3.39 3.94 -1.52
CA GLU A 67 2.26 4.83 -1.25
C GLU A 67 0.97 4.11 -1.64
N PRO A 68 -0.13 4.36 -0.93
CA PRO A 68 -1.41 3.80 -1.33
C PRO A 68 -1.75 4.34 -2.71
N TYR A 69 -2.15 3.46 -3.62
CA TYR A 69 -2.49 3.82 -4.99
C TYR A 69 -4.00 4.08 -5.10
N PRO A 70 -4.43 5.30 -5.49
CA PRO A 70 -5.85 5.60 -5.67
C PRO A 70 -6.48 4.75 -6.78
N ASP A 71 -7.59 4.09 -6.48
CA ASP A 71 -8.28 3.23 -7.47
C ASP A 71 -8.77 4.02 -8.69
N VAL A 72 -9.09 5.32 -8.50
CA VAL A 72 -9.47 6.23 -9.60
C VAL A 72 -8.41 6.37 -10.69
N LEU A 73 -7.15 6.01 -10.41
CA LEU A 73 -6.07 5.99 -11.40
C LEU A 73 -5.95 4.62 -12.10
N LEU A 74 -6.61 3.57 -11.59
CA LEU A 74 -6.68 2.25 -12.23
C LEU A 74 -7.73 2.21 -13.35
N ASP A 75 -8.82 2.99 -13.23
CA ASP A 75 -9.90 3.07 -14.22
C ASP A 75 -9.44 3.49 -15.63
N GLY A 76 -8.26 4.11 -15.75
CA GLY A 76 -7.67 4.57 -17.00
C GLY A 76 -6.76 3.56 -17.71
N ILE A 77 -6.54 2.36 -17.16
CA ILE A 77 -5.73 1.30 -17.77
C ILE A 77 -6.67 0.44 -18.64
N PRO A 78 -6.52 0.44 -19.98
CA PRO A 78 -7.36 -0.39 -20.85
C PRO A 78 -7.23 -1.87 -20.46
N ASP A 79 -8.35 -2.51 -20.12
CA ASP A 79 -8.40 -3.95 -19.93
C ASP A 79 -8.39 -4.63 -21.31
N GLU A 80 -7.23 -5.17 -21.72
CA GLU A 80 -7.07 -5.88 -22.99
C GLU A 80 -7.63 -7.32 -22.95
N ALA A 81 -8.30 -7.74 -21.87
CA ALA A 81 -8.81 -9.11 -21.74
C ALA A 81 -10.23 -9.32 -22.34
N PRO A 82 -10.45 -10.41 -23.12
CA PRO A 82 -11.77 -10.72 -23.67
C PRO A 82 -12.66 -11.58 -22.75
N GLY A 83 -13.90 -11.12 -22.51
CA GLY A 83 -15.09 -11.93 -22.14
C GLY A 83 -15.64 -11.76 -20.70
N PRO A 84 -16.97 -11.84 -20.50
CA PRO A 84 -17.67 -11.04 -19.48
C PRO A 84 -17.82 -11.74 -18.12
N ASP A 85 -17.62 -10.94 -17.08
CA ASP A 85 -18.10 -11.01 -15.69
C ASP A 85 -17.49 -12.08 -14.76
N ALA A 86 -17.58 -13.38 -15.03
CA ALA A 86 -17.07 -14.40 -14.08
C ALA A 86 -15.54 -14.59 -14.10
N ARG A 87 -14.90 -14.22 -15.22
CA ARG A 87 -13.42 -14.16 -15.33
C ARG A 87 -12.85 -12.86 -14.76
N TYR A 88 -13.71 -11.85 -14.57
CA TYR A 88 -13.37 -10.55 -14.02
C TYR A 88 -13.14 -10.66 -12.51
N GLU A 89 -14.02 -11.37 -11.80
CA GLU A 89 -13.95 -11.58 -10.34
C GLU A 89 -12.65 -12.25 -9.87
N THR A 90 -12.18 -13.27 -10.61
CA THR A 90 -10.94 -13.97 -10.26
C THR A 90 -9.71 -13.15 -10.62
N LYS A 91 -9.74 -12.40 -11.74
CA LYS A 91 -8.62 -11.54 -12.15
C LYS A 91 -8.45 -10.34 -11.25
N GLU A 92 -9.53 -9.67 -10.84
CA GLU A 92 -9.47 -8.54 -9.91
C GLU A 92 -8.97 -8.97 -8.53
N ALA A 93 -9.47 -10.10 -7.99
CA ALA A 93 -8.99 -10.61 -6.72
C ALA A 93 -7.50 -11.01 -6.77
N ILE A 94 -7.04 -11.58 -7.89
CA ILE A 94 -5.62 -11.91 -8.12
C ILE A 94 -4.79 -10.63 -8.30
N ALA A 95 -5.28 -9.65 -9.05
CA ALA A 95 -4.61 -8.37 -9.26
C ALA A 95 -4.48 -7.60 -7.94
N LEU A 96 -5.52 -7.63 -7.10
CA LEU A 96 -5.51 -7.04 -5.77
C LEU A 96 -4.50 -7.75 -4.85
N ALA A 97 -4.56 -9.09 -4.75
CA ALA A 97 -3.59 -9.87 -4.00
C ALA A 97 -2.15 -9.61 -4.49
N PHE A 98 -1.99 -9.34 -5.78
CA PHE A 98 -0.72 -8.98 -6.39
C PHE A 98 -0.23 -7.59 -5.99
N VAL A 99 -1.08 -6.57 -6.06
CA VAL A 99 -0.72 -5.22 -5.60
C VAL A 99 -0.38 -5.25 -4.11
N VAL A 100 -1.20 -5.87 -3.27
CA VAL A 100 -0.94 -6.02 -1.82
C VAL A 100 0.36 -6.78 -1.57
N GLY A 101 0.59 -7.90 -2.26
CA GLY A 101 1.82 -8.66 -2.13
C GLY A 101 3.05 -7.84 -2.52
N LEU A 102 2.96 -7.02 -3.57
CA LEU A 102 4.05 -6.11 -3.97
C LEU A 102 4.35 -5.03 -2.93
N GLN A 103 3.37 -4.56 -2.16
CA GLN A 103 3.60 -3.56 -1.10
C GLN A 103 4.58 -4.07 -0.04
N HIS A 104 4.50 -5.35 0.28
CA HIS A 104 5.25 -5.99 1.36
C HIS A 104 6.63 -6.50 0.94
N LEU A 105 7.00 -6.37 -0.34
CA LEU A 105 8.31 -6.76 -0.84
C LEU A 105 9.32 -5.62 -0.71
N PRO A 106 10.56 -5.90 -0.25
CA PRO A 106 11.60 -4.88 -0.28
C PRO A 106 11.87 -4.42 -1.72
N PRO A 107 12.35 -3.17 -1.91
CA PRO A 107 12.34 -2.49 -3.20
C PRO A 107 13.00 -3.28 -4.34
N GLN A 108 14.13 -3.94 -4.06
CA GLN A 108 14.85 -4.74 -5.06
C GLN A 108 14.14 -6.05 -5.39
N GLN A 109 13.52 -6.73 -4.40
CA GLN A 109 12.74 -7.95 -4.65
C GLN A 109 11.53 -7.64 -5.52
N ARG A 110 10.83 -6.54 -5.24
CA ARG A 110 9.72 -6.03 -6.05
C ARG A 110 10.17 -5.67 -7.47
N ALA A 111 11.25 -4.91 -7.62
CA ALA A 111 11.75 -4.50 -8.93
C ALA A 111 12.11 -5.73 -9.80
N VAL A 112 12.79 -6.71 -9.22
CA VAL A 112 13.11 -7.98 -9.90
C VAL A 112 11.83 -8.73 -10.28
N LEU A 113 10.85 -8.84 -9.39
CA LEU A 113 9.60 -9.53 -9.67
C LEU A 113 8.81 -8.86 -10.81
N VAL A 114 8.70 -7.52 -10.81
CA VAL A 114 8.03 -6.79 -11.89
C VAL A 114 8.78 -6.94 -13.21
N LEU A 115 10.10 -6.78 -13.22
CA LEU A 115 10.89 -6.92 -14.46
C LEU A 115 10.81 -8.33 -15.05
N ARG A 116 10.88 -9.38 -14.21
CA ARG A 116 10.93 -10.78 -14.64
C ARG A 116 9.55 -11.39 -14.90
N ASP A 117 8.63 -11.25 -13.95
CA ASP A 117 7.36 -11.98 -13.95
C ASP A 117 6.22 -11.17 -14.59
N VAL A 118 6.28 -9.84 -14.60
CA VAL A 118 5.26 -8.97 -15.22
C VAL A 118 5.69 -8.49 -16.59
N LEU A 119 6.89 -7.93 -16.70
CA LEU A 119 7.39 -7.32 -17.94
C LEU A 119 8.15 -8.29 -18.85
N GLY A 120 8.43 -9.51 -18.37
CA GLY A 120 9.00 -10.60 -19.16
C GLY A 120 10.48 -10.44 -19.56
N TYR A 121 11.23 -9.53 -18.93
CA TYR A 121 12.66 -9.37 -19.21
C TYR A 121 13.47 -10.60 -18.82
N ARG A 122 14.58 -10.87 -19.52
CA ARG A 122 15.53 -11.94 -19.15
C ARG A 122 16.31 -11.58 -17.88
N ALA A 123 16.86 -12.59 -17.20
CA ALA A 123 17.65 -12.36 -15.98
C ALA A 123 18.86 -11.45 -16.22
N ALA A 124 19.56 -11.64 -17.35
CA ALA A 124 20.64 -10.78 -17.83
C ALA A 124 20.22 -9.32 -18.00
N GLU A 125 19.07 -9.08 -18.66
CA GLU A 125 18.55 -7.73 -18.92
C GLU A 125 18.13 -7.05 -17.61
N ALA A 126 17.47 -7.78 -16.71
CA ALA A 126 17.11 -7.27 -15.39
C ALA A 126 18.34 -6.98 -14.52
N ALA A 127 19.40 -7.80 -14.62
CA ALA A 127 20.66 -7.61 -13.92
C ALA A 127 21.37 -6.33 -14.37
N GLU A 128 21.42 -6.09 -15.68
CA GLU A 128 21.93 -4.84 -16.26
C GLU A 128 21.10 -3.63 -15.81
N MET A 129 19.77 -3.73 -15.84
CA MET A 129 18.88 -2.64 -15.43
C MET A 129 19.04 -2.26 -13.95
N LEU A 130 19.23 -3.26 -13.09
CA LEU A 130 19.33 -3.08 -11.63
C LEU A 130 20.75 -2.89 -11.13
N GLU A 131 21.74 -2.95 -12.03
CA GLU A 131 23.18 -2.84 -11.71
C GLU A 131 23.63 -3.89 -10.68
N VAL A 132 23.18 -5.14 -10.85
CA VAL A 132 23.51 -6.29 -9.98
C VAL A 132 23.87 -7.52 -10.82
N SER A 133 24.36 -8.59 -10.18
CA SER A 133 24.65 -9.84 -10.90
C SER A 133 23.38 -10.63 -11.25
N GLU A 134 23.41 -11.44 -12.32
CA GLU A 134 22.32 -12.37 -12.64
C GLU A 134 22.00 -13.35 -11.50
N ALA A 135 23.03 -13.80 -10.77
CA ALA A 135 22.86 -14.62 -9.59
C ALA A 135 22.07 -13.88 -8.48
N SER A 136 22.34 -12.59 -8.29
CA SER A 136 21.59 -11.73 -7.38
C SER A 136 20.14 -11.57 -7.81
N VAL A 137 19.87 -11.38 -9.12
CA VAL A 137 18.50 -11.33 -9.67
C VAL A 137 17.74 -12.62 -9.35
N ASN A 138 18.32 -13.79 -9.63
CA ASN A 138 17.67 -15.07 -9.38
C ASN A 138 17.40 -15.32 -7.88
N SER A 139 18.34 -14.91 -7.01
CA SER A 139 18.15 -14.99 -5.55
C SER A 139 17.07 -14.03 -5.05
N LEU A 140 17.06 -12.78 -5.53
CA LEU A 140 16.03 -11.80 -5.20
C LEU A 140 14.65 -12.23 -5.68
N LEU A 141 14.54 -12.78 -6.90
CA LEU A 141 13.28 -13.28 -7.45
C LEU A 141 12.73 -14.45 -6.63
N ARG A 142 13.59 -15.40 -6.25
CA ARG A 142 13.20 -16.54 -5.40
C ARG A 142 12.68 -16.07 -4.04
N ARG A 143 13.39 -15.14 -3.42
CA ARG A 143 12.95 -14.54 -2.15
C ARG A 143 11.66 -13.75 -2.30
N ALA A 144 11.49 -13.02 -3.40
CA ALA A 144 10.25 -12.30 -3.71
C ALA A 144 9.06 -13.26 -3.79
N ARG A 145 9.19 -14.37 -4.53
CA ARG A 145 8.14 -15.39 -4.66
C ARG A 145 7.83 -16.08 -3.33
N ALA A 146 8.84 -16.48 -2.57
CA ALA A 146 8.63 -17.09 -1.25
C ALA A 146 7.95 -16.12 -0.26
N ALA A 147 8.33 -14.85 -0.28
CA ALA A 147 7.74 -13.79 0.53
C ALA A 147 6.30 -13.44 0.11
N PHE A 148 5.94 -13.78 -1.12
CA PHE A 148 4.61 -13.60 -1.70
C PHE A 148 3.72 -14.82 -1.39
N GLU A 149 4.25 -16.04 -1.50
CA GLU A 149 3.54 -17.29 -1.13
C GLU A 149 3.26 -17.40 0.37
N SER A 150 4.17 -16.95 1.24
CA SER A 150 3.95 -16.97 2.69
C SER A 150 2.90 -15.96 3.17
N ARG A 151 2.54 -14.99 2.32
CA ARG A 151 1.65 -13.88 2.65
C ARG A 151 0.35 -13.88 1.85
N LEU A 152 0.27 -14.62 0.75
CA LEU A 152 -1.03 -14.98 0.20
C LEU A 152 -1.82 -15.65 1.33
N PRO A 153 -3.11 -15.29 1.51
CA PRO A 153 -3.94 -16.00 2.46
C PRO A 153 -3.77 -17.49 2.22
N ALA A 154 -3.36 -18.23 3.26
CA ALA A 154 -3.36 -19.69 3.20
C ALA A 154 -4.71 -20.11 2.61
N ALA A 155 -4.73 -21.16 1.78
CA ALA A 155 -5.90 -21.61 1.02
C ALA A 155 -7.18 -21.93 1.86
N GLY A 156 -7.18 -21.63 3.17
CA GLY A 156 -8.31 -21.67 4.09
C GLY A 156 -8.72 -20.33 4.75
N ARG A 157 -8.16 -19.15 4.40
CA ARG A 157 -8.79 -17.87 4.78
C ARG A 157 -9.99 -17.62 3.88
N GLU A 158 -11.14 -17.22 4.45
CA GLU A 158 -12.29 -16.79 3.67
C GLU A 158 -11.88 -15.70 2.69
N ARG A 159 -12.26 -15.87 1.42
CA ARG A 159 -11.90 -14.94 0.36
C ARG A 159 -12.49 -13.56 0.70
N ALA A 160 -11.72 -12.51 0.50
CA ALA A 160 -12.20 -11.15 0.65
C ALA A 160 -13.51 -10.97 -0.14
N PRO A 161 -14.51 -10.25 0.40
CA PRO A 161 -15.71 -9.91 -0.34
C PRO A 161 -15.36 -9.23 -1.67
N LEU A 162 -16.22 -9.41 -2.68
CA LEU A 162 -16.03 -8.72 -3.95
C LEU A 162 -16.05 -7.18 -3.73
N PRO A 163 -15.21 -6.42 -4.46
CA PRO A 163 -15.25 -4.97 -4.42
C PRO A 163 -16.67 -4.43 -4.65
N ASN A 164 -17.10 -3.48 -3.84
CA ASN A 164 -18.42 -2.87 -3.85
C ASN A 164 -19.58 -3.88 -3.68
N SER A 165 -19.33 -5.07 -3.13
CA SER A 165 -20.40 -5.98 -2.71
C SER A 165 -21.14 -5.43 -1.49
N LYS A 166 -22.34 -5.96 -1.22
CA LYS A 166 -23.08 -5.62 0.01
C LYS A 166 -22.27 -5.99 1.26
N ALA A 167 -21.67 -7.19 1.27
CA ALA A 167 -20.83 -7.66 2.36
C ALA A 167 -19.64 -6.73 2.63
N GLU A 168 -18.93 -6.26 1.58
CA GLU A 168 -17.86 -5.27 1.75
C GLU A 168 -18.38 -3.99 2.39
N ARG A 169 -19.49 -3.43 1.86
CA ARG A 169 -20.08 -2.19 2.38
C ARG A 169 -20.52 -2.31 3.84
N ASP A 170 -21.07 -3.44 4.25
CA ASP A 170 -21.55 -3.65 5.61
C ASP A 170 -20.38 -3.66 6.62
N VAL A 171 -19.27 -4.33 6.29
CA VAL A 171 -18.05 -4.33 7.13
C VAL A 171 -17.41 -2.95 7.20
N VAL A 172 -17.31 -2.28 6.05
CA VAL A 172 -16.74 -0.93 5.93
C VAL A 172 -17.57 0.08 6.72
N ALA A 173 -18.90 0.02 6.62
CA ALA A 173 -19.79 0.91 7.37
C ALA A 173 -19.66 0.70 8.89
N ARG A 174 -19.63 -0.55 9.36
CA ARG A 174 -19.39 -0.88 10.78
C ARG A 174 -18.05 -0.32 11.26
N PHE A 175 -16.98 -0.51 10.49
CA PHE A 175 -15.67 0.02 10.86
C PHE A 175 -15.68 1.55 10.92
N ALA A 176 -16.27 2.22 9.93
CA ALA A 176 -16.40 3.67 9.91
C ALA A 176 -17.10 4.20 11.17
N GLU A 177 -18.24 3.60 11.54
CA GLU A 177 -18.99 3.97 12.74
C GLU A 177 -18.14 3.83 14.02
N THR A 178 -17.38 2.75 14.15
CA THR A 178 -16.49 2.56 15.31
C THR A 178 -15.41 3.65 15.39
N VAL A 179 -14.85 4.07 14.26
CA VAL A 179 -13.84 5.15 14.18
C VAL A 179 -14.43 6.50 14.54
N GLU A 180 -15.63 6.81 14.04
CA GLU A 180 -16.31 8.08 14.31
C GLU A 180 -16.80 8.20 15.76
N ASN A 181 -17.09 7.07 16.41
CA ASN A 181 -17.45 7.01 17.82
C ASN A 181 -16.24 6.88 18.77
N GLY A 182 -15.03 6.66 18.24
CA GLY A 182 -13.85 6.35 19.05
C GLY A 182 -13.96 5.00 19.78
N ASP A 183 -14.82 4.10 19.31
CA ASP A 183 -15.07 2.78 19.89
C ASP A 183 -13.98 1.79 19.46
N VAL A 184 -12.91 1.73 20.24
CA VAL A 184 -11.79 0.81 19.96
C VAL A 184 -12.20 -0.64 20.15
N ASP A 185 -13.10 -0.95 21.08
CA ASP A 185 -13.53 -2.34 21.31
C ASP A 185 -14.34 -2.84 20.11
N GLY A 186 -15.20 -1.99 19.56
CA GLY A 186 -15.87 -2.20 18.29
C GLY A 186 -14.90 -2.41 17.13
N MET A 187 -13.87 -1.56 16.99
CA MET A 187 -12.84 -1.76 15.94
C MET A 187 -12.15 -3.13 16.07
N VAL A 188 -11.78 -3.51 17.30
CA VAL A 188 -11.06 -4.76 17.60
C VAL A 188 -11.94 -5.98 17.32
N ALA A 189 -13.25 -5.89 17.57
CA ALA A 189 -14.21 -6.96 17.28
C ALA A 189 -14.39 -7.24 15.78
N LEU A 190 -13.96 -6.32 14.90
CA LEU A 190 -13.97 -6.51 13.44
C LEU A 190 -12.71 -7.20 12.91
N LEU A 191 -11.69 -7.40 13.75
CA LEU A 191 -10.40 -7.93 13.33
C LEU A 191 -10.39 -9.47 13.36
N THR A 192 -9.67 -10.09 12.42
CA THR A 192 -9.30 -11.51 12.55
C THR A 192 -8.34 -11.72 13.71
N GLU A 193 -8.26 -12.95 14.25
CA GLU A 193 -7.36 -13.29 15.36
C GLU A 193 -5.88 -13.01 15.04
N ASP A 194 -5.50 -13.13 13.78
CA ASP A 194 -4.15 -12.93 13.26
C ASP A 194 -3.95 -11.58 12.55
N ALA A 195 -4.87 -10.62 12.76
CA ALA A 195 -4.86 -9.36 12.05
C ALA A 195 -3.59 -8.54 12.27
N TRP A 196 -3.23 -7.75 11.26
CA TRP A 196 -2.05 -6.88 11.29
C TRP A 196 -2.41 -5.40 11.25
N LEU A 197 -1.77 -4.59 12.08
CA LEU A 197 -1.73 -3.14 11.92
C LEU A 197 -0.31 -2.71 11.55
N THR A 198 -0.17 -1.98 10.44
CA THR A 198 1.11 -1.46 9.94
C THR A 198 1.02 0.04 9.68
N MET A 199 2.13 0.77 9.82
CA MET A 199 2.14 2.23 9.70
C MET A 199 3.20 2.78 8.73
N PRO A 200 3.11 2.54 7.42
CA PRO A 200 4.18 2.89 6.50
C PRO A 200 4.42 4.41 6.43
N PRO A 201 5.67 4.89 6.28
CA PRO A 201 6.92 4.14 6.14
C PRO A 201 7.55 3.73 7.48
N LEU A 202 6.83 3.84 8.60
CA LEU A 202 7.34 3.40 9.89
C LEU A 202 7.41 1.86 9.90
N PRO A 203 8.51 1.27 10.39
CA PRO A 203 8.69 -0.18 10.43
C PRO A 203 7.86 -0.88 11.51
N HIS A 204 6.94 -0.16 12.16
CA HIS A 204 6.13 -0.68 13.27
C HIS A 204 5.03 -1.58 12.72
N ALA A 205 4.98 -2.80 13.23
CA ALA A 205 3.89 -3.74 12.97
C ALA A 205 3.36 -4.30 14.30
N TYR A 206 2.04 -4.36 14.40
CA TYR A 206 1.32 -4.91 15.55
C TYR A 206 0.45 -6.06 15.07
N GLN A 207 0.58 -7.22 15.70
CA GLN A 207 -0.20 -8.40 15.32
C GLN A 207 -1.15 -8.80 16.43
N GLY A 208 -2.38 -9.10 16.05
CA GLY A 208 -3.42 -9.63 16.92
C GLY A 208 -4.32 -8.55 17.54
N PRO A 209 -5.62 -8.85 17.74
CA PRO A 209 -6.62 -7.91 18.24
C PRO A 209 -6.23 -7.21 19.56
N ALA A 210 -5.60 -7.94 20.49
CA ALA A 210 -5.23 -7.40 21.80
C ALA A 210 -4.16 -6.28 21.70
N VAL A 211 -3.11 -6.53 20.90
CA VAL A 211 -2.01 -5.57 20.72
C VAL A 211 -2.47 -4.38 19.88
N ILE A 212 -3.23 -4.64 18.81
CA ILE A 212 -3.83 -3.59 17.98
C ILE A 212 -4.76 -2.71 18.81
N GLY A 213 -5.61 -3.31 19.65
CA GLY A 213 -6.50 -2.59 20.55
C GLY A 213 -5.74 -1.70 21.55
N ALA A 214 -4.68 -2.21 22.16
CA ALA A 214 -3.83 -1.41 23.06
C ALA A 214 -3.21 -0.21 22.33
N PHE A 215 -2.71 -0.42 21.11
CA PHE A 215 -2.18 0.64 20.27
C PHE A 215 -3.24 1.70 19.93
N LEU A 216 -4.41 1.27 19.46
CA LEU A 216 -5.51 2.16 19.09
C LEU A 216 -6.02 2.97 20.28
N ARG A 217 -6.21 2.35 21.46
CA ARG A 217 -6.60 3.08 22.69
C ARG A 217 -5.57 4.15 23.05
N GLY A 218 -4.28 3.85 22.96
CA GLY A 218 -3.22 4.83 23.18
C GLY A 218 -3.19 5.95 22.14
N ALA A 219 -3.57 5.67 20.89
CA ALA A 219 -3.72 6.67 19.84
C ALA A 219 -4.95 7.57 20.07
N GLU A 220 -6.10 6.99 20.42
CA GLU A 220 -7.33 7.70 20.80
C GLU A 220 -7.09 8.63 21.99
N GLN A 221 -6.48 8.12 23.06
CA GLN A 221 -6.24 8.89 24.28
C GLN A 221 -5.31 10.09 24.04
N ARG A 222 -4.26 9.92 23.22
CA ARG A 222 -3.37 11.04 22.83
C ARG A 222 -4.07 12.07 21.96
N ARG A 223 -5.01 11.62 21.13
CA ARG A 223 -5.77 12.49 20.21
C ARG A 223 -6.87 13.26 20.95
N GLY A 224 -7.54 12.63 21.90
CA GLY A 224 -8.58 13.22 22.75
C GLY A 224 -9.90 13.54 22.04
N VAL A 225 -10.00 13.29 20.74
CA VAL A 225 -11.20 13.52 19.91
C VAL A 225 -11.35 12.39 18.89
N ALA A 226 -12.57 11.97 18.60
CA ALA A 226 -12.84 11.00 17.54
C ALA A 226 -12.54 11.58 16.15
N LEU A 227 -12.19 10.73 15.20
CA LEU A 227 -11.92 11.15 13.81
C LEU A 227 -13.23 11.27 13.04
N ARG A 228 -13.27 12.13 12.03
CA ARG A 228 -14.27 12.03 10.96
C ARG A 228 -13.67 11.22 9.82
N VAL A 229 -14.45 10.35 9.18
CA VAL A 229 -13.96 9.54 8.07
C VAL A 229 -14.70 9.87 6.79
N VAL A 230 -13.99 9.83 5.66
CA VAL A 230 -14.58 9.90 4.32
C VAL A 230 -14.15 8.64 3.57
N PRO A 231 -15.10 7.80 3.12
CA PRO A 231 -14.76 6.58 2.39
C PRO A 231 -14.09 6.93 1.05
N THR A 232 -13.11 6.11 0.69
CA THR A 232 -12.40 6.12 -0.59
C THR A 232 -11.92 4.69 -0.89
N ARG A 233 -11.08 4.51 -1.89
CA ARG A 233 -10.45 3.22 -2.17
C ARG A 233 -8.97 3.36 -2.49
N ALA A 234 -8.20 2.37 -2.06
CA ALA A 234 -6.78 2.31 -2.30
C ALA A 234 -6.35 0.88 -2.62
N ASN A 235 -5.58 0.71 -3.69
CA ASN A 235 -5.03 -0.57 -4.13
C ASN A 235 -6.10 -1.64 -4.37
N GLY A 236 -7.32 -1.29 -4.77
CA GLY A 236 -8.47 -2.21 -4.92
C GLY A 236 -9.24 -2.46 -3.63
N GLN A 237 -8.83 -1.87 -2.50
CA GLN A 237 -9.39 -2.14 -1.18
C GLN A 237 -10.17 -0.95 -0.62
N PRO A 238 -11.11 -1.18 0.31
CA PRO A 238 -11.73 -0.12 1.07
C PRO A 238 -10.70 0.72 1.82
N ALA A 239 -10.86 2.02 1.77
CA ALA A 239 -9.99 2.96 2.45
C ALA A 239 -10.78 4.14 3.02
N PHE A 240 -10.20 4.83 3.99
CA PHE A 240 -10.77 6.01 4.62
C PHE A 240 -9.78 7.15 4.68
N GLY A 241 -10.19 8.31 4.20
CA GLY A 241 -9.57 9.57 4.58
C GLY A 241 -10.01 9.94 5.99
N CYS A 242 -9.10 9.89 6.94
CA CYS A 242 -9.35 10.26 8.33
C CYS A 242 -9.00 11.73 8.56
N TYR A 243 -9.92 12.46 9.21
CA TYR A 243 -9.80 13.87 9.51
C TYR A 243 -9.86 14.11 11.00
N LEU A 244 -8.90 14.87 11.50
CA LEU A 244 -8.81 15.29 12.89
C LEU A 244 -9.64 16.57 13.10
N PRO A 245 -10.71 16.55 13.90
CA PRO A 245 -11.44 17.75 14.27
C PRO A 245 -10.53 18.73 15.00
N GLN A 246 -10.62 20.02 14.65
CA GLN A 246 -9.90 21.08 15.36
C GLN A 246 -10.78 21.62 16.49
N GLN A 247 -10.21 21.76 17.69
CA GLN A 247 -10.90 22.35 18.85
C GLN A 247 -11.47 23.73 18.49
N ASP A 248 -12.68 24.01 18.98
CA ASP A 248 -13.40 25.29 18.84
C ASP A 248 -13.74 25.72 17.40
N THR A 249 -13.68 24.81 16.42
CA THR A 249 -14.11 25.09 15.05
C THR A 249 -14.90 23.91 14.47
N ALA A 250 -15.75 24.16 13.47
CA ALA A 250 -16.41 23.09 12.71
C ALA A 250 -15.46 22.38 11.72
N ILE A 251 -14.17 22.72 11.72
CA ILE A 251 -13.21 22.26 10.70
C ILE A 251 -12.50 20.99 11.16
N ALA A 252 -12.45 19.98 10.29
CA ALA A 252 -11.59 18.81 10.48
C ALA A 252 -10.49 18.77 9.42
N ARG A 253 -9.24 18.50 9.80
CA ARG A 253 -8.06 18.51 8.90
C ARG A 253 -7.60 17.11 8.55
N ALA A 254 -7.15 16.91 7.31
CA ALA A 254 -6.58 15.64 6.86
C ALA A 254 -5.48 15.16 7.81
N HIS A 255 -5.65 13.93 8.33
CA HIS A 255 -4.80 13.38 9.38
C HIS A 255 -4.08 12.10 8.95
N ALA A 256 -4.81 11.15 8.38
CA ALA A 256 -4.29 9.84 7.98
C ALA A 256 -5.17 9.20 6.91
N LEU A 257 -4.63 8.24 6.16
CA LEU A 257 -5.39 7.34 5.30
C LEU A 257 -5.31 5.93 5.87
N PHE A 258 -6.46 5.30 6.11
CA PHE A 258 -6.54 3.88 6.45
C PHE A 258 -6.88 3.06 5.21
N VAL A 259 -6.19 1.95 5.00
CA VAL A 259 -6.53 0.95 3.98
C VAL A 259 -6.83 -0.37 4.68
N LEU A 260 -7.97 -0.98 4.37
CA LEU A 260 -8.44 -2.19 5.03
C LEU A 260 -8.32 -3.40 4.11
N THR A 261 -7.63 -4.43 4.58
CA THR A 261 -7.65 -5.76 3.94
C THR A 261 -8.71 -6.62 4.60
N LEU A 262 -9.69 -7.07 3.83
CA LEU A 262 -10.78 -7.91 4.31
C LEU A 262 -10.48 -9.40 4.12
N ALA A 263 -11.01 -10.22 5.02
CA ALA A 263 -11.08 -11.67 4.93
C ALA A 263 -12.47 -12.12 5.39
N GLY A 264 -13.34 -12.49 4.45
CA GLY A 264 -14.77 -12.68 4.73
C GLY A 264 -15.41 -11.41 5.29
N GLU A 265 -16.12 -11.53 6.40
CA GLU A 265 -16.79 -10.39 7.08
C GLU A 265 -15.90 -9.70 8.14
N GLN A 266 -14.59 -10.00 8.14
CA GLN A 266 -13.62 -9.47 9.10
C GLN A 266 -12.47 -8.75 8.38
N ILE A 267 -11.68 -8.01 9.16
CA ILE A 267 -10.53 -7.24 8.71
C ILE A 267 -9.26 -7.99 9.11
N SER A 268 -8.49 -8.44 8.12
CA SER A 268 -7.22 -9.12 8.36
C SER A 268 -6.02 -8.16 8.41
N ALA A 269 -6.14 -6.95 7.87
CA ALA A 269 -5.10 -5.95 8.03
C ALA A 269 -5.64 -4.50 7.97
N ILE A 270 -4.98 -3.63 8.74
CA ILE A 270 -5.12 -2.18 8.69
C ILE A 270 -3.75 -1.59 8.34
N THR A 271 -3.67 -0.91 7.20
CA THR A 271 -2.48 -0.12 6.83
C THR A 271 -2.77 1.36 7.05
N TRP A 272 -2.06 1.97 7.99
CA TRP A 272 -2.18 3.38 8.36
C TRP A 272 -1.09 4.21 7.67
N PHE A 273 -1.47 5.04 6.71
CA PHE A 273 -0.59 6.05 6.11
C PHE A 273 -0.78 7.40 6.79
N ALA A 274 0.26 7.90 7.45
CA ALA A 274 0.20 9.17 8.20
C ALA A 274 0.47 10.43 7.34
N ASP A 275 0.83 10.24 6.06
CA ASP A 275 1.13 11.32 5.14
C ASP A 275 -0.17 11.90 4.55
N SER A 276 -0.55 13.11 4.96
CA SER A 276 -1.73 13.79 4.44
C SER A 276 -1.52 14.45 3.07
N SER A 277 -0.30 14.49 2.54
CA SER A 277 -0.01 15.05 1.22
C SER A 277 -0.62 14.23 0.07
N ILE A 278 -0.96 12.97 0.33
CA ILE A 278 -1.58 12.06 -0.65
C ILE A 278 -3.06 12.34 -0.90
N PHE A 279 -3.77 13.04 0.00
CA PHE A 279 -5.24 13.21 -0.04
C PHE A 279 -5.76 13.73 -1.39
N PRO A 280 -5.15 14.76 -2.02
CA PRO A 280 -5.58 15.23 -3.33
C PRO A 280 -5.53 14.14 -4.42
N LYS A 281 -4.58 13.19 -4.35
CA LYS A 281 -4.49 12.06 -5.29
C LYS A 281 -5.69 11.11 -5.18
N PHE A 282 -6.33 11.06 -4.01
CA PHE A 282 -7.54 10.28 -3.71
C PHE A 282 -8.85 11.05 -3.95
N GLY A 283 -8.78 12.27 -4.51
CA GLY A 283 -9.94 13.15 -4.63
C GLY A 283 -10.48 13.65 -3.29
N LEU A 284 -9.70 13.50 -2.21
CA LEU A 284 -10.09 13.89 -0.86
C LEU A 284 -9.69 15.35 -0.58
N PRO A 285 -10.57 16.16 0.04
CA PRO A 285 -10.23 17.52 0.43
C PRO A 285 -9.17 17.54 1.54
N ARG A 286 -8.44 18.65 1.69
CA ARG A 286 -7.49 18.82 2.82
C ARG A 286 -8.19 19.12 4.14
N THR A 287 -9.44 19.58 4.08
CA THR A 287 -10.25 19.95 5.24
C THR A 287 -11.72 19.67 4.98
N LEU A 288 -12.44 19.22 6.00
CA LEU A 288 -13.89 19.16 6.04
C LEU A 288 -14.44 20.34 6.85
N ARG A 289 -15.66 20.77 6.53
CA ARG A 289 -16.44 21.77 7.28
C ARG A 289 -17.74 21.14 7.75
#